data_AF-A0A2D4L9U1-F1
#
_entry.id   AF-A0A2D4L9U1-F1
#
_cell.length_a   1.000
_cell.length_b   1.000
_cell.length_c   1.000
_cell.angle_alpha   90.00
_cell.angle_beta   90.00
_cell.angle_gamma   90.00
#
_symmetry.space_group_name_H-M   'P 1'
#
loop_
_entity.id
_entity.type
_entity.pdbx_description
1 polymer ?
#
loop_
_entity_poly.entity_id
_entity_poly.type
_entity_poly.pdbx_seq_one_letter_code
_entity_poly.pdbx_strand_id
1 'polypeptide(L)'
;QLKLEQHLSAVTRGAFAQVRLVHQLRPYLDREALLMVTHALVTSRLDYCNALYMGLPLKSVWRLQLVQNVAARAVVGAPRYTRTTPILRELHWLPTGLRIQFKV
;
A
#
# COMPACT_ATOMS: atom_id res chain seq x y z
N GLN A 1 22.53 -6.26 8.44
CA GLN A 1 21.66 -5.74 7.35
C GLN A 1 20.67 -6.78 6.79
N LEU A 2 20.94 -8.11 6.77
CA LEU A 2 19.99 -9.13 6.25
C LEU A 2 18.60 -9.17 6.93
N LYS A 3 18.50 -8.90 8.24
CA LYS A 3 17.24 -9.03 9.00
C LYS A 3 16.16 -8.05 8.53
N LEU A 4 16.54 -6.85 8.09
CA LEU A 4 15.59 -5.82 7.67
C LEU A 4 14.97 -6.18 6.32
N GLU A 5 15.74 -6.73 5.37
CA GLU A 5 15.20 -7.17 4.09
C GLU A 5 14.23 -8.36 4.22
N GLN A 6 14.53 -9.31 5.12
CA GLN A 6 13.63 -10.41 5.43
C GLN A 6 12.32 -9.91 6.05
N HIS A 7 12.41 -8.98 7.00
CA HIS A 7 11.24 -8.33 7.58
C HIS A 7 10.42 -7.60 6.52
N LEU A 8 11.07 -6.80 5.68
CA LEU A 8 10.40 -6.04 4.61
C LEU A 8 9.72 -6.96 3.59
N SER A 9 10.35 -8.09 3.27
CA SER A 9 9.76 -9.10 2.40
C SER A 9 8.54 -9.77 3.04
N ALA A 10 8.60 -10.07 4.34
CA ALA A 10 7.47 -10.61 5.09
C ALA A 10 6.30 -9.61 5.15
N VAL A 11 6.58 -8.33 5.45
CA VAL A 11 5.58 -7.24 5.47
C VAL A 11 4.95 -7.06 4.09
N THR A 12 5.78 -6.98 3.03
CA THR A 12 5.31 -6.82 1.64
C THR A 12 4.41 -7.99 1.24
N ARG A 13 4.82 -9.23 1.52
CA ARG A 13 4.02 -10.44 1.25
C ARG A 13 2.71 -10.43 2.02
N GLY A 14 2.74 -10.06 3.29
CA GLY A 14 1.55 -9.91 4.13
C GLY A 14 0.59 -8.87 3.57
N ALA A 15 1.11 -7.72 3.14
CA ALA A 15 0.30 -6.64 2.57
C ALA A 15 -0.34 -7.05 1.23
N PHE A 16 0.37 -7.77 0.36
CA PHE A 16 -0.25 -8.34 -0.85
C PHE A 16 -1.36 -9.35 -0.53
N ALA A 17 -1.23 -10.13 0.54
CA ALA A 17 -2.31 -11.00 0.99
C ALA A 17 -3.55 -10.20 1.44
N GLN A 18 -3.35 -9.10 2.16
CA GLN A 18 -4.44 -8.20 2.56
C GLN A 18 -5.11 -7.52 1.36
N VAL A 19 -4.34 -7.12 0.34
CA VAL A 19 -4.91 -6.54 -0.90
C VAL A 19 -5.78 -7.55 -1.65
N ARG A 20 -5.43 -8.85 -1.63
CA ARG A 20 -6.30 -9.91 -2.17
C ARG A 20 -7.62 -10.01 -1.42
N LEU A 21 -7.59 -9.90 -0.08
CA LEU A 21 -8.80 -9.86 0.74
C LEU A 21 -9.67 -8.64 0.39
N VAL A 22 -9.08 -7.46 0.23
CA VAL A 22 -9.80 -6.25 -0.24
C VAL A 22 -10.49 -6.51 -1.58
N HIS A 23 -9.82 -7.19 -2.52
CA HIS A 23 -10.42 -7.53 -3.81
C HIS A 23 -11.63 -8.46 -3.68
N GLN A 24 -11.58 -9.41 -2.75
CA GLN A 24 -12.69 -10.33 -2.46
C GLN A 24 -13.85 -9.64 -1.75
N LEU A 25 -13.59 -8.63 -0.91
CA LEU A 25 -14.60 -7.89 -0.18
C LEU A 25 -15.30 -6.82 -1.02
N ARG A 26 -14.68 -6.35 -2.11
CA ARG A 26 -15.21 -5.33 -3.00
C ARG A 26 -16.68 -5.52 -3.44
N PRO A 27 -17.16 -6.70 -3.88
CA PRO A 27 -18.56 -6.85 -4.27
C PRO A 27 -19.56 -6.76 -3.09
N TYR A 28 -19.09 -6.83 -1.85
CA TYR A 28 -19.92 -6.84 -0.65
C TYR A 28 -19.90 -5.52 0.14
N LEU A 29 -18.96 -4.61 -0.18
CA LEU A 29 -18.75 -3.36 0.54
C LEU A 29 -18.98 -2.16 -0.37
N ASP A 30 -19.51 -1.09 0.20
CA ASP A 30 -19.49 0.21 -0.48
C ASP A 30 -18.07 0.79 -0.54
N ARG A 31 -17.91 1.87 -1.30
CA ARG A 31 -16.60 2.49 -1.55
C ARG A 31 -15.96 3.00 -0.26
N GLU A 32 -16.74 3.52 0.68
CA GLU A 32 -16.24 4.11 1.92
C GLU A 32 -15.76 3.02 2.90
N ALA A 33 -16.54 1.97 3.09
CA ALA A 33 -16.13 0.80 3.86
C ALA A 33 -14.91 0.11 3.25
N LEU A 34 -14.84 0.00 1.92
CA LEU A 34 -13.68 -0.59 1.25
C LEU A 34 -12.42 0.26 1.44
N LEU A 35 -12.54 1.59 1.43
CA LEU A 35 -11.46 2.51 1.77
C LEU A 35 -11.00 2.32 3.21
N MET A 36 -11.92 2.28 4.17
CA MET A 36 -11.61 2.07 5.58
C MET A 36 -10.89 0.73 5.82
N VAL A 37 -11.41 -0.36 5.25
CA VAL A 37 -10.80 -1.69 5.34
C VAL A 37 -9.40 -1.69 4.71
N THR A 38 -9.23 -1.05 3.55
CA THR A 38 -7.93 -0.96 2.89
C THR A 38 -6.93 -0.15 3.73
N HIS A 39 -7.38 0.94 4.35
CA HIS A 39 -6.55 1.71 5.27
C HIS A 39 -6.13 0.89 6.50
N ALA A 40 -7.08 0.19 7.13
CA ALA A 40 -6.84 -0.61 8.31
C ALA A 40 -5.92 -1.82 8.05
N LEU A 41 -6.04 -2.48 6.89
CA LEU A 41 -5.31 -3.71 6.59
C LEU A 41 -3.99 -3.49 5.84
N VAL A 42 -3.91 -2.45 5.00
CA VAL A 42 -2.76 -2.22 4.11
C VAL A 42 -2.02 -0.95 4.50
N THR A 43 -2.68 0.21 4.51
CA THR A 43 -2.01 1.50 4.71
C THR A 43 -1.37 1.60 6.10
N SER A 44 -2.07 1.18 7.16
CA SER A 44 -1.56 1.17 8.53
C SER A 44 -0.28 0.34 8.67
N ARG A 45 -0.21 -0.82 8.01
CA ARG A 45 0.94 -1.72 8.03
C ARG A 45 2.13 -1.18 7.25
N LEU A 46 1.86 -0.48 6.15
CA LEU A 46 2.90 0.25 5.42
C LEU A 46 3.42 1.42 6.26
N ASP A 47 2.54 2.13 6.97
CA ASP A 47 2.91 3.30 7.75
C ASP A 47 3.61 2.94 9.09
N TYR A 48 3.31 1.79 9.68
CA TYR A 48 3.87 1.33 10.98
C TYR A 48 5.40 1.35 11.01
N CYS A 49 6.03 1.07 9.87
CA CYS A 49 7.48 1.05 9.74
C CYS A 49 8.05 2.27 9.00
N ASN A 50 7.29 3.35 8.78
CA ASN A 50 7.77 4.53 8.03
C ASN A 50 9.08 5.10 8.61
N ALA A 51 9.20 5.23 9.94
CA ALA A 51 10.43 5.68 10.59
C ALA A 51 11.61 4.71 10.36
N LEU A 52 11.35 3.40 10.33
CA LEU A 52 12.34 2.36 10.00
C LEU A 52 12.71 2.32 8.51
N TYR A 53 11.88 2.92 7.66
CA TYR A 53 12.09 3.00 6.22
C TYR A 53 12.90 4.23 5.80
N MET A 54 13.10 5.20 6.71
CA MET A 54 14.01 6.31 6.49
C MET A 54 15.44 5.80 6.27
N GLY A 55 16.02 6.10 5.11
CA GLY A 55 17.37 5.67 4.73
C GLY A 55 17.45 4.29 4.06
N LEU A 56 16.32 3.63 3.77
CA LEU A 56 16.34 2.38 3.00
C LEU A 56 16.71 2.57 1.52
N PRO A 57 17.28 1.54 0.86
CA PRO A 57 17.51 1.57 -0.58
C PRO A 57 16.20 1.79 -1.36
N LEU A 58 16.27 2.56 -2.44
CA LEU A 58 15.13 2.88 -3.32
C LEU A 58 14.35 1.63 -3.77
N LYS A 59 15.03 0.50 -3.96
CA LYS A 59 14.41 -0.79 -4.32
C LYS A 59 13.37 -1.26 -3.30
N SER A 60 13.62 -1.03 -2.00
CA SER A 60 12.70 -1.40 -0.92
C SER A 60 11.48 -0.49 -0.90
N VAL A 61 11.70 0.82 -1.06
CA VAL A 61 10.62 1.81 -1.17
C VAL A 61 9.72 1.52 -2.38
N TRP A 62 10.31 1.10 -3.50
CA TRP A 62 9.58 0.75 -4.71
C TRP A 62 8.64 -0.46 -4.50
N ARG A 63 9.06 -1.46 -3.73
CA ARG A 63 8.19 -2.61 -3.39
C ARG A 63 6.97 -2.17 -2.58
N LEU A 64 7.15 -1.25 -1.63
CA LEU A 64 6.05 -0.71 -0.84
C LEU A 64 5.11 0.14 -1.71
N GLN A 65 5.66 0.91 -2.64
CA GLN A 65 4.86 1.66 -3.63
C GLN A 65 4.01 0.73 -4.50
N LEU A 66 4.54 -0.42 -4.91
CA LEU A 66 3.76 -1.41 -5.65
C LEU A 66 2.55 -1.91 -4.86
N VAL A 67 2.72 -2.22 -3.57
CA VAL A 67 1.62 -2.63 -2.70
C VAL A 67 0.55 -1.54 -2.66
N GLN A 68 0.95 -0.28 -2.43
CA GLN A 68 0.02 0.85 -2.43
C GLN A 68 -0.72 0.98 -3.77
N ASN A 69 0.00 0.84 -4.89
CA ASN A 69 -0.60 0.96 -6.21
C ASN A 69 -1.64 -0.13 -6.50
N VAL A 70 -1.37 -1.37 -6.08
CA VAL A 70 -2.33 -2.46 -6.24
C VAL A 70 -3.52 -2.28 -5.30
N ALA A 71 -3.30 -1.81 -4.07
CA ALA A 71 -4.38 -1.49 -3.14
C ALA A 71 -5.31 -0.40 -3.69
N ALA A 72 -4.75 0.69 -4.22
CA ALA A 72 -5.51 1.78 -4.82
C ALA A 72 -6.36 1.30 -6.01
N ARG A 73 -5.77 0.44 -6.86
CA ARG A 73 -6.51 -0.21 -7.97
C ARG A 73 -7.59 -1.16 -7.48
N ALA A 74 -7.37 -1.87 -6.38
CA ALA A 74 -8.37 -2.77 -5.80
C ALA A 74 -9.59 -1.99 -5.29
N VAL A 75 -9.38 -0.83 -4.66
CA VAL A 75 -10.47 0.04 -4.18
C VAL A 75 -11.31 0.58 -5.34
N VAL A 76 -10.67 1.16 -6.36
CA VAL A 76 -11.38 1.75 -7.51
C VAL A 76 -11.86 0.69 -8.50
N GLY A 77 -11.33 -0.53 -8.42
CA GLY A 77 -11.64 -1.60 -9.36
C GLY A 77 -10.99 -1.45 -10.73
N ALA A 78 -9.87 -0.75 -10.79
CA ALA A 78 -9.19 -0.45 -12.04
C ALA A 78 -8.41 -1.67 -12.56
N PRO A 79 -8.28 -1.83 -13.90
CA PRO A 79 -7.44 -2.85 -14.52
C PRO A 79 -5.99 -2.84 -14.02
N ARG A 80 -5.30 -3.99 -14.20
CA ARG A 80 -3.92 -4.19 -13.74
C ARG A 80 -2.93 -3.15 -14.27
N TYR A 81 -3.13 -2.67 -15.49
CA TYR A 81 -2.22 -1.75 -16.19
C TYR A 81 -2.66 -0.29 -16.12
N THR A 82 -3.70 0.02 -15.36
CA THR A 82 -4.17 1.40 -15.22
C THR A 82 -3.12 2.27 -14.52
N ARG A 83 -2.89 3.45 -15.08
CA ARG A 83 -1.99 4.45 -14.51
C ARG A 83 -2.45 4.78 -13.09
N THR A 84 -1.56 4.59 -12.11
CA THR A 84 -1.94 4.72 -10.70
C THR A 84 -1.90 6.16 -10.18
N THR A 85 -1.14 7.06 -10.81
CA THR A 85 -1.08 8.50 -10.43
C THR A 85 -2.45 9.18 -10.33
N PRO A 86 -3.36 9.10 -11.33
CA PRO A 86 -4.69 9.70 -11.21
C PRO A 86 -5.52 9.08 -10.08
N ILE A 87 -5.43 7.75 -9.90
CA ILE A 87 -6.13 7.03 -8.83
C ILE A 87 -5.67 7.51 -7.46
N LEU A 88 -4.36 7.63 -7.24
CA LEU A 88 -3.82 8.13 -5.97
C LEU A 88 -4.29 9.56 -5.69
N ARG A 89 -4.41 10.42 -6.70
CA ARG A 89 -4.95 11.78 -6.55
C ARG A 89 -6.42 11.77 -6.17
N GLU A 90 -7.24 10.94 -6.84
CA GLU A 90 -8.67 10.77 -6.54
C GLU A 90 -8.90 10.26 -5.11
N LEU A 91 -8.05 9.34 -4.64
CA LEU A 91 -8.12 8.82 -3.27
C LEU A 91 -7.46 9.74 -2.24
N HIS A 92 -6.84 10.86 -2.66
CA HIS A 92 -6.02 11.72 -1.82
C HIS A 92 -4.85 11.00 -1.12
N TRP A 93 -4.30 9.96 -1.75
CA TRP A 93 -3.20 9.16 -1.21
C TRP A 93 -1.85 9.67 -1.69
N LEU A 94 -0.98 10.04 -0.75
CA LEU A 94 0.42 10.33 -1.04
C LEU A 94 1.18 9.07 -1.46
N PRO A 95 2.04 9.12 -2.49
CA PRO A 95 3.01 8.08 -2.81
C PRO A 95 3.84 7.67 -1.58
N THR A 96 4.17 6.39 -1.47
CA THR A 96 4.85 5.80 -0.31
C THR A 96 6.16 6.49 0.01
N GLY A 97 6.95 6.89 -0.98
CA GLY A 97 8.19 7.65 -0.75
C GLY A 97 7.95 8.99 -0.04
N LEU A 98 6.89 9.71 -0.42
CA LEU A 98 6.51 10.97 0.24
C LEU A 98 5.89 10.70 1.62
N ARG A 99 5.14 9.60 1.79
CA ARG A 99 4.63 9.21 3.11
C ARG A 99 5.77 8.96 4.11
N ILE A 100 6.82 8.25 3.70
CA ILE A 100 7.99 8.00 4.55
C ILE A 100 8.69 9.30 4.95
N GLN A 101 8.63 10.36 4.13
CA GLN A 101 9.26 11.65 4.42
C GLN A 101 8.38 12.58 5.28
N PHE A 102 7.06 12.58 5.06
CA PHE A 102 6.15 13.57 5.65
C PHE A 102 5.29 13.03 6.81
N LYS A 103 5.23 11.71 7.03
CA LYS A 103 4.43 11.08 8.11
C LYS A 103 5.27 10.49 9.24
N VAL A 104 6.53 10.88 9.38
CA VAL A 104 7.38 10.51 10.53
C VAL A 104 7.17 11.50 11.65
#